data_AF-A0A950LQ52-F1
#
_entry.id   AF-A0A950LQ52-F1
#
_cell.length_a   1.000
_cell.length_b   1.000
_cell.length_c   1.000
_cell.angle_alpha   90.00
_cell.angle_beta   90.00
_cell.angle_gamma   90.00
#
_symmetry.space_group_name_H-M   'P 1'
#
loop_
_entity.id
_entity.type
_entity.pdbx_description
1 polymer ?
#
loop_
_entity_poly.entity_id
_entity_poly.type
_entity_poly.pdbx_seq_one_letter_code
_entity_poly.pdbx_strand_id
1 'polypeptide(L)'
;MTRDEPTTHESPQLLHLVFGGELKDLEATEFRDPAKIDVVGIFPDYASAERAWRSKAQATVDSAQTRYFIVHLHRFLEPKGLARKPA
;
A
#
# COMPACT_ATOMS: atom_id res chain seq x y z
N MET A 1 26.44 33.11 -9.76
CA MET A 1 25.77 32.67 -8.52
C MET A 1 24.28 32.68 -8.77
N THR A 2 23.73 31.58 -9.26
CA THR A 2 22.29 31.33 -9.27
C THR A 2 22.15 29.81 -9.28
N ARG A 3 21.87 29.28 -8.09
CA ARG A 3 21.66 27.86 -7.84
C ARG A 3 20.15 27.69 -7.91
N ASP A 4 19.63 27.28 -9.06
CA ASP A 4 18.25 26.83 -9.18
C ASP A 4 18.14 25.51 -8.38
N GLU A 5 17.61 25.62 -7.16
CA GLU A 5 17.17 24.45 -6.40
C GLU A 5 15.80 24.03 -6.95
N PRO A 6 15.62 22.79 -7.44
CA PRO A 6 14.30 22.34 -7.84
C PRO A 6 13.46 22.17 -6.57
N THR A 7 12.53 23.11 -6.34
CA THR A 7 11.46 22.97 -5.34
C THR A 7 10.65 21.73 -5.68
N THR A 8 11.02 20.61 -5.05
CA THR A 8 10.28 19.36 -5.10
C THR A 8 8.94 19.65 -4.46
N HIS A 9 7.90 19.75 -5.27
CA HIS A 9 6.56 20.03 -4.79
C HIS A 9 6.19 18.92 -3.80
N GLU A 10 5.87 19.32 -2.56
CA GLU A 10 5.26 18.49 -1.52
C GLU A 10 3.88 17.98 -2.01
N SER A 11 3.89 17.10 -2.99
CA SER A 11 2.77 16.20 -3.21
C SER A 11 2.73 15.32 -1.97
N PRO A 12 1.59 15.24 -1.25
CA PRO A 12 1.52 14.43 -0.04
C PRO A 12 2.07 13.05 -0.38
N GLN A 13 3.02 12.56 0.42
CA GLN A 13 3.62 11.25 0.18
C GLN A 13 2.54 10.19 0.42
N LEU A 14 1.78 9.88 -0.63
CA LEU A 14 0.73 8.88 -0.59
C LEU A 14 1.42 7.52 -0.66
N LEU A 15 1.84 7.00 0.48
CA LEU A 15 2.44 5.67 0.55
C LEU A 15 1.35 4.61 0.31
N HIS A 16 1.63 3.67 -0.59
CA HIS A 16 0.76 2.57 -0.95
C HIS A 16 1.42 1.25 -0.51
N LEU A 17 0.80 0.52 0.41
CA LEU A 17 1.25 -0.81 0.82
C LEU A 17 0.53 -1.86 -0.01
N VAL A 18 1.29 -2.77 -0.61
CA VAL A 18 0.73 -3.94 -1.30
C VAL A 18 1.05 -5.18 -0.47
N PHE A 19 0.00 -5.90 -0.09
CA PHE A 19 0.10 -7.16 0.65
C PHE A 19 -1.01 -8.11 0.22
N GLY A 20 -0.82 -9.40 0.47
CA GLY A 20 -1.80 -10.41 0.14
C GLY A 20 -1.59 -11.69 0.92
N GLY A 21 -2.52 -12.62 0.76
CA GLY A 21 -2.47 -13.88 1.49
C GLY A 21 -3.67 -14.74 1.14
N GLU A 22 -3.69 -15.93 1.74
CA GLU A 22 -4.82 -16.84 1.61
C GLU A 22 -5.99 -16.35 2.47
N LEU A 23 -7.16 -16.17 1.85
CA LEU A 23 -8.40 -15.79 2.52
C LEU A 23 -9.08 -17.03 3.09
N LYS A 24 -9.85 -16.85 4.18
CA LYS A 24 -10.69 -17.94 4.74
C LYS A 24 -11.76 -18.38 3.75
N ASP A 25 -12.39 -17.40 3.11
CA ASP A 25 -13.47 -17.58 2.15
C ASP A 25 -13.30 -16.58 1.00
N LEU A 26 -13.82 -16.94 -0.18
CA LEU A 26 -13.72 -16.11 -1.40
C LEU A 26 -14.44 -14.77 -1.29
N GLU A 27 -15.45 -14.70 -0.41
CA GLU A 27 -16.26 -13.52 -0.14
C GLU A 27 -15.80 -12.74 1.10
N ALA A 28 -14.95 -13.35 1.94
CA ALA A 28 -14.43 -12.72 3.15
C ALA A 28 -13.17 -11.90 2.86
N THR A 29 -12.97 -10.83 3.63
CA THR A 29 -11.71 -10.07 3.64
C THR A 29 -10.76 -10.53 4.75
N GLU A 30 -11.12 -11.61 5.44
CA GLU A 30 -10.30 -12.21 6.50
C GLU A 30 -9.27 -13.18 5.92
N PHE A 31 -8.00 -12.96 6.26
CA PHE A 31 -6.94 -13.91 5.97
C PHE A 31 -7.09 -15.16 6.84
N ARG A 32 -6.86 -16.33 6.24
CA ARG A 32 -6.83 -17.62 6.94
C ARG A 32 -5.71 -17.65 7.97
N ASP A 33 -4.53 -17.17 7.58
CA ASP A 33 -3.35 -17.14 8.44
C ASP A 33 -2.68 -15.75 8.35
N PRO A 34 -2.88 -14.86 9.34
CA PRO A 34 -2.28 -13.54 9.34
C PRO A 34 -0.74 -13.59 9.49
N ALA A 35 -0.16 -14.68 9.97
CA ALA A 35 1.29 -14.84 10.05
C ALA A 35 1.92 -15.17 8.69
N LYS A 36 1.12 -15.62 7.71
CA LYS A 36 1.57 -15.96 6.35
C LYS A 36 1.19 -14.90 5.31
N ILE A 37 0.93 -13.67 5.74
CA ILE A 37 0.68 -12.57 4.81
C ILE A 37 1.97 -12.31 4.00
N ASP A 38 1.85 -12.35 2.68
CA ASP A 38 2.90 -11.93 1.75
C ASP A 38 2.87 -10.40 1.62
N VAL A 39 3.93 -9.75 2.09
CA VAL A 39 4.12 -8.31 1.95
C VAL A 39 4.98 -8.06 0.73
N VAL A 40 4.36 -7.51 -0.32
CA VAL A 40 5.02 -7.26 -1.60
C VAL A 40 5.95 -6.05 -1.51
N GLY A 41 5.51 -4.99 -0.83
CA GLY A 41 6.29 -3.78 -0.62
C GLY A 41 5.46 -2.52 -0.44
N ILE A 42 6.16 -1.42 -0.19
CA ILE A 42 5.60 -0.07 -0.06
C ILE A 42 6.05 0.75 -1.26
N PHE A 43 5.11 1.44 -1.90
CA PHE A 43 5.33 2.22 -3.12
C PHE A 43 4.95 3.69 -2.92
N PRO A 44 5.65 4.62 -3.59
CA PRO A 44 5.41 6.06 -3.46
C PRO A 44 4.20 6.55 -4.27
N ASP A 45 3.69 5.73 -5.19
CA ASP A 45 2.59 6.07 -6.08
C ASP A 45 1.68 4.86 -6.37
N TYR A 46 0.41 5.15 -6.70
CA TYR A 46 -0.59 4.12 -6.97
C TYR A 46 -0.25 3.27 -8.20
N ALA A 47 0.35 3.86 -9.24
CA ALA A 47 0.66 3.13 -10.47
C ALA A 47 1.74 2.06 -10.25
N SER A 48 2.78 2.37 -9.47
CA SER A 48 3.80 1.42 -9.04
C SER A 48 3.22 0.31 -8.16
N ALA A 49 2.33 0.66 -7.23
CA ALA A 49 1.63 -0.30 -6.38
C ALA A 49 0.72 -1.23 -7.21
N GLU A 50 -0.04 -0.70 -8.16
CA GLU A 50 -0.91 -1.47 -9.05
C GLU A 50 -0.12 -2.44 -9.91
N ARG A 51 1.04 -2.03 -10.44
CA ARG A 51 1.93 -2.91 -11.20
C ARG A 51 2.41 -4.10 -10.35
N ALA A 52 2.84 -3.83 -9.12
CA ALA A 52 3.29 -4.87 -8.20
C ALA A 52 2.15 -5.81 -7.81
N TRP A 53 1.00 -5.26 -7.46
CA TRP A 53 -0.23 -6.00 -7.15
C TRP A 53 -0.66 -6.89 -8.33
N ARG A 54 -0.73 -6.34 -9.54
CA ARG A 54 -1.13 -7.07 -10.74
C ARG A 54 -0.18 -8.21 -11.04
N SER A 55 1.12 -7.99 -10.92
CA SER A 55 2.12 -9.05 -11.12
C SER A 55 1.94 -10.19 -10.12
N LYS A 56 1.70 -9.88 -8.85
CA LYS A 56 1.47 -10.88 -7.80
C LYS A 56 0.14 -11.60 -7.95
N ALA A 57 -0.94 -10.88 -8.22
CA ALA A 57 -2.26 -11.44 -8.45
C ALA A 57 -2.30 -12.38 -9.67
N GLN A 58 -1.58 -12.02 -10.76
CA GLN A 58 -1.43 -12.89 -11.93
C GLN A 58 -0.62 -14.15 -11.60
N ALA A 59 0.42 -14.04 -10.77
CA ALA A 59 1.23 -15.18 -10.36
C ALA A 59 0.47 -16.16 -9.43
N THR A 60 -0.56 -15.69 -8.73
CA THR A 60 -1.36 -16.52 -7.81
C THR A 60 -2.71 -16.94 -8.39
N VAL A 61 -2.90 -16.87 -9.71
CA VAL A 61 -4.17 -17.25 -10.37
C VAL A 61 -4.56 -18.70 -10.12
N ASP A 62 -3.57 -19.59 -9.97
CA ASP A 62 -3.77 -21.01 -9.66
C ASP A 62 -4.23 -21.24 -8.21
N SER A 63 -4.04 -20.26 -7.32
CA SER A 63 -4.46 -20.31 -5.93
C SER A 63 -5.77 -19.55 -5.74
N ALA A 64 -6.89 -20.29 -5.81
CA ALA A 64 -8.24 -19.71 -5.77
C ALA A 64 -8.52 -18.84 -4.54
N GLN A 65 -7.84 -19.08 -3.42
CA GLN A 65 -8.04 -18.38 -2.15
C GLN A 65 -7.02 -17.25 -1.92
N THR A 66 -6.00 -17.11 -2.75
CA THR A 66 -4.96 -16.08 -2.55
C THR A 66 -5.38 -14.77 -3.20
N ARG A 67 -5.45 -13.72 -2.39
CA ARG A 67 -5.82 -12.38 -2.87
C ARG A 67 -4.87 -11.32 -2.33
N TYR A 68 -4.55 -10.36 -3.19
CA TYR A 68 -3.72 -9.20 -2.85
C TYR A 68 -4.56 -7.94 -2.83
N PHE A 69 -4.17 -7.01 -1.96
CA PHE A 69 -4.82 -5.73 -1.70
C PHE A 69 -3.79 -4.61 -1.76
N ILE A 70 -4.25 -3.43 -2.17
CA ILE A 70 -3.49 -2.17 -2.13
C ILE A 70 -4.14 -1.29 -1.07
N VAL A 71 -3.37 -0.87 -0.08
CA VAL A 71 -3.85 0.00 1.01
C VAL A 71 -3.11 1.33 1.00
N HIS A 72 -3.90 2.39 1.12
CA HIS A 72 -3.43 3.76 1.24
C HIS A 72 -3.02 4.07 2.68
N LEU A 73 -1.72 4.01 2.98
CA LEU A 73 -1.19 4.27 4.33
C LEU A 73 -1.37 5.74 4.76
N HIS A 74 -1.44 6.67 3.80
CA HIS A 74 -1.59 8.10 4.10
C HIS A 74 -2.86 8.44 4.87
N ARG A 75 -3.94 7.67 4.68
CA ARG A 75 -5.21 7.87 5.41
C ARG A 75 -5.17 7.31 6.84
N PHE A 76 -4.18 6.48 7.15
CA PHE A 76 -4.01 5.81 8.44
C PHE A 76 -3.05 6.56 9.38
N LEU A 77 -2.06 7.28 8.83
CA LEU A 77 -1.05 8.03 9.59
C LEU A 77 -1.49 9.42 10.07
N GLU A 78 -2.65 9.91 9.63
CA GLU A 78 -3.31 11.07 10.23
C GLU A 78 -4.46 10.61 11.15
N PRO A 79 -4.17 10.17 12.40
CA PRO A 79 -5.19 10.24 13.42
C PRO A 79 -5.51 11.74 13.58
N LYS A 80 -6.75 12.13 13.27
CA LYS A 80 -7.30 13.43 13.66
C LYS A 80 -7.10 13.61 15.17
N GLY A 81 -5.98 14.19 15.60
CA GLY A 81 -5.61 14.22 17.00
C GLY A 81 -4.24 14.81 17.35
N LEU A 82 -3.26 14.77 16.45
CA LEU A 82 -1.99 15.50 16.65
C LEU A 82 -1.83 16.61 15.63
N ALA A 83 -2.73 17.60 15.73
CA ALA A 83 -2.42 18.94 15.26
C ALA A 83 -1.15 19.40 15.99
N ARG A 84 -0.01 19.35 15.32
CA ARG A 84 1.17 20.11 15.73
C ARG A 84 0.79 21.58 15.62
N LYS A 85 0.38 22.15 16.76
CA LYS A 85 0.28 23.60 16.94
C LYS A 85 1.68 24.17 16.70
N PRO A 86 1.90 25.02 15.69
CA PRO A 86 3.14 25.78 15.62
C PRO A 86 3.16 26.73 16.83
N ALA A 87 4.29 26.76 17.53
CA ALA A 87 4.56 27.65 18.65
C ALA A 87 4.68 29.12 18.19
#